data_AF-A0A2N0QS36-F1
#
_entry.id   AF-A0A2N0QS36-F1
#
_cell.length_a   1.000
_cell.length_b   1.000
_cell.length_c   1.000
_cell.angle_alpha   90.00
_cell.angle_beta   90.00
_cell.angle_gamma   90.00
#
_symmetry.space_group_name_H-M   'P 1'
#
loop_
_entity.id
_entity.type
_entity.pdbx_description
1 polymer ?
#
loop_
_entity_poly.entity_id
_entity_poly.type
_entity_poly.pdbx_seq_one_letter_code
_entity_poly.pdbx_strand_id
1 'polypeptide(L)'
;MADELPKDVAKWSADDVETYLTFKMDKFDINDIKVIKDEGVDGEGLLQLDKGILTSKFKIKFMHAVAIMKLVKELNDKRVKEVEEQMESLSLDKTKKTPEIDAS
;
A
#
# COMPACT_ATOMS: atom_id res chain seq x y z
N MET A 1 1.21 -16.06 16.24
CA MET A 1 0.44 -15.77 15.02
C MET A 1 0.94 -14.41 14.57
N ALA A 2 1.61 -14.30 13.43
CA ALA A 2 1.77 -12.98 12.83
C ALA A 2 0.41 -12.73 12.18
N ASP A 3 -0.37 -11.80 12.72
CA ASP A 3 -1.57 -11.35 12.03
C ASP A 3 -1.16 -10.91 10.63
N GLU A 4 -1.77 -11.54 9.63
CA GLU A 4 -1.45 -11.28 8.23
C GLU A 4 -1.86 -9.83 7.94
N LEU A 5 -0.90 -9.01 7.50
CA LEU A 5 -1.15 -7.60 7.21
C LEU A 5 -2.34 -7.47 6.24
N PRO A 6 -3.25 -6.48 6.44
CA PRO A 6 -4.38 -6.30 5.54
C PRO A 6 -3.90 -6.20 4.08
N LYS A 7 -4.64 -6.79 3.14
CA LYS A 7 -4.29 -6.71 1.71
C LYS A 7 -4.30 -5.26 1.19
N ASP A 8 -5.26 -4.48 1.67
CA ASP A 8 -5.41 -3.07 1.33
C ASP A 8 -4.53 -2.22 2.24
N VAL A 9 -3.48 -1.64 1.67
CA VAL A 9 -2.53 -0.78 2.38
C VAL A 9 -3.24 0.40 3.04
N ALA A 10 -4.31 0.94 2.45
CA ALA A 10 -5.03 2.07 3.04
C ALA A 10 -5.69 1.72 4.39
N LYS A 11 -5.86 0.42 4.70
CA LYS A 11 -6.45 -0.06 5.97
C LYS A 11 -5.40 -0.37 7.04
N TRP A 12 -4.13 -0.13 6.76
CA TRP A 12 -3.07 -0.40 7.71
C TRP A 12 -3.11 0.59 8.86
N SER A 13 -3.00 0.07 10.08
CA SER A 13 -2.70 0.86 11.27
C SER A 13 -1.22 1.33 11.25
N ALA A 14 -0.87 2.25 12.15
CA ALA A 14 0.53 2.64 12.33
C ALA A 14 1.43 1.46 12.77
N ASP A 15 0.88 0.49 13.52
CA ASP A 15 1.60 -0.73 13.91
C ASP A 15 1.82 -1.67 12.70
N ASP A 16 0.84 -1.75 11.79
CA ASP A 16 0.98 -2.50 10.54
C ASP A 16 2.07 -1.90 9.64
N VAL A 17 2.10 -0.56 9.55
CA VAL A 17 3.13 0.19 8.82
C VAL A 17 4.52 -0.06 9.41
N GLU A 18 4.68 0.08 10.74
CA GLU A 18 5.93 -0.22 11.43
C GLU A 18 6.38 -1.66 11.16
N THR A 19 5.47 -2.61 11.32
CA THR A 19 5.72 -4.04 11.11
C THR A 19 6.21 -4.29 9.68
N TYR A 20 5.52 -3.72 8.68
CA TYR A 20 5.89 -3.89 7.28
C TYR A 20 7.27 -3.29 6.96
N LEU A 21 7.54 -2.06 7.42
CA LEU A 21 8.83 -1.40 7.21
C LEU A 21 9.97 -2.15 7.93
N THR A 22 9.68 -2.71 9.12
CA THR A 22 10.58 -3.55 9.90
C THR A 22 10.93 -4.84 9.15
N PHE A 23 9.97 -5.51 8.51
CA PHE A 23 10.26 -6.68 7.67
C PHE A 23 11.11 -6.36 6.43
N LYS A 24 11.22 -5.08 6.06
CA LYS A 24 12.05 -4.60 4.94
C LYS A 24 13.38 -3.99 5.41
N MET A 25 13.78 -4.28 6.66
CA MET A 25 14.91 -3.68 7.41
C MET A 25 16.29 -3.72 6.72
N ASP A 26 16.54 -4.62 5.78
CA ASP A 26 17.79 -4.60 4.98
C ASP A 26 18.02 -3.26 4.25
N LYS A 27 17.02 -2.38 4.18
CA LYS A 27 17.06 -1.10 3.47
C LYS A 27 16.87 0.14 4.35
N PHE A 28 16.59 0.01 5.65
CA PHE A 28 16.14 1.13 6.47
C PHE A 28 16.77 1.16 7.87
N ASP A 29 17.00 2.36 8.39
CA ASP A 29 17.41 2.58 9.78
C ASP A 29 16.20 2.43 10.71
N ILE A 30 16.36 1.70 11.82
CA ILE A 30 15.29 1.48 12.80
C ILE A 30 14.78 2.79 13.41
N ASN A 31 15.61 3.83 13.50
CA ASN A 31 15.20 5.13 14.02
C ASN A 31 14.28 5.85 13.03
N ASP A 32 14.50 5.70 11.73
CA ASP A 32 13.62 6.30 10.72
C ASP A 32 12.23 5.64 10.76
N ILE A 33 12.17 4.32 10.97
CA ILE A 33 10.91 3.58 11.14
C ILE A 33 10.17 4.07 12.39
N LYS A 34 10.89 4.27 13.51
CA LYS A 34 10.30 4.81 14.74
C LYS A 34 9.72 6.20 14.54
N VAL A 35 10.44 7.10 13.85
CA VAL A 35 9.92 8.46 13.58
C VAL A 35 8.62 8.39 12.79
N ILE A 36 8.52 7.50 11.79
CA ILE A 36 7.29 7.31 11.01
C ILE A 36 6.14 6.83 11.90
N LYS A 37 6.40 5.90 12.83
CA LYS A 37 5.40 5.43 13.80
C LYS A 37 4.99 6.52 14.79
N ASP A 38 5.95 7.24 15.36
CA ASP A 38 5.73 8.26 16.38
C ASP A 38 4.91 9.44 15.84
N GLU A 39 5.04 9.73 14.54
CA GLU A 39 4.22 10.71 13.81
C GLU A 39 2.81 10.17 13.46
N GLY A 40 2.49 8.93 13.85
CA GLY A 40 1.19 8.31 13.66
C GLY A 40 0.88 7.95 12.21
N VAL A 41 1.90 7.68 11.39
CA VAL A 41 1.70 7.37 9.97
C VAL A 41 1.04 6.00 9.82
N ASP A 42 -0.23 6.02 9.41
CA ASP A 42 -1.01 4.86 9.02
C ASP A 42 -0.88 4.56 7.52
N GLY A 43 -1.68 3.62 7.01
CA GLY A 43 -1.69 3.21 5.62
C GLY A 43 -1.94 4.34 4.61
N GLU A 44 -2.91 5.21 4.89
CA GLU A 44 -3.18 6.38 4.04
C GLU A 44 -2.05 7.40 4.11
N GLY A 45 -1.52 7.64 5.30
CA GLY A 45 -0.36 8.51 5.51
C GLY A 45 0.86 8.00 4.74
N LEU A 46 1.11 6.69 4.79
CA LEU A 46 2.22 6.02 4.10
C LEU A 46 2.14 6.25 2.59
N LEU A 47 0.94 6.14 2.00
CA LEU A 47 0.71 6.37 0.56
C LEU A 47 0.87 7.84 0.14
N GLN A 48 0.77 8.77 1.08
CA GLN A 48 0.93 10.21 0.85
C GLN A 48 2.34 10.73 1.16
N LEU A 49 3.24 9.89 1.67
CA LEU A 49 4.60 10.31 1.97
C LEU A 49 5.33 10.76 0.71
N ASP A 50 5.81 12.00 0.75
CA ASP A 50 6.69 12.57 -0.26
C ASP A 50 8.09 12.86 0.31
N LYS A 51 9.00 13.21 -0.59
CA LYS A 51 10.39 13.55 -0.25
C LYS A 51 10.47 14.70 0.77
N GLY A 52 9.59 15.69 0.66
CA GLY A 52 9.57 16.87 1.52
C GLY A 52 9.18 16.50 2.94
N ILE A 53 8.12 15.70 3.12
CA ILE A 53 7.69 15.20 4.43
C ILE A 53 8.82 14.39 5.07
N LEU A 54 9.38 13.42 4.34
CA LEU A 54 10.42 12.53 4.86
C LEU A 54 11.69 13.29 5.28
N THR A 55 12.21 14.16 4.42
CA THR A 55 13.50 14.83 4.67
C THR A 55 13.37 16.09 5.54
N SER A 56 12.26 16.83 5.42
CA SER A 56 12.11 18.13 6.08
C SER A 56 11.35 18.06 7.39
N LYS A 57 10.27 17.24 7.47
CA LYS A 57 9.52 17.05 8.72
C LYS A 57 10.16 15.96 9.56
N PHE A 58 10.33 14.76 9.01
CA PHE A 58 10.80 13.60 9.76
C PHE A 58 12.33 13.52 9.89
N LYS A 59 13.06 14.43 9.21
CA LYS A 59 14.54 14.51 9.23
C LYS A 59 15.22 13.20 8.78
N ILE A 60 14.53 12.38 8.00
CA ILE A 60 15.04 11.13 7.45
C ILE A 60 16.09 11.46 6.38
N LYS A 61 17.21 10.73 6.39
CA LYS A 61 18.30 10.93 5.42
C LYS A 61 17.78 10.72 4.00
N PHE A 62 18.29 11.53 3.06
CA PHE A 62 17.83 11.52 1.67
C PHE A 62 17.80 10.13 1.03
N MET A 63 18.85 9.32 1.21
CA MET A 63 18.91 7.97 0.66
C MET A 63 17.81 7.05 1.21
N HIS A 64 17.52 7.16 2.51
CA HIS A 64 16.47 6.38 3.16
C HIS A 64 15.08 6.86 2.71
N ALA A 65 14.90 8.17 2.60
CA ALA A 65 13.66 8.76 2.06
C ALA A 65 13.37 8.26 0.64
N VAL A 66 14.38 8.21 -0.24
CA VAL A 66 14.24 7.67 -1.60
C VAL A 66 13.85 6.19 -1.58
N ALA A 67 14.46 5.39 -0.69
CA ALA A 67 14.13 3.99 -0.55
C ALA A 67 12.68 3.76 -0.06
N ILE A 68 12.21 4.58 0.89
CA ILE A 68 10.82 4.55 1.39
C ILE A 68 9.87 4.92 0.25
N MET A 69 10.12 6.01 -0.47
CA MET A 69 9.28 6.42 -1.61
C MET A 69 9.19 5.37 -2.70
N LYS A 70 10.30 4.67 -3.01
CA LYS A 70 10.28 3.58 -3.98
C LYS A 70 9.37 2.45 -3.52
N LEU A 71 9.42 2.10 -2.24
CA LEU A 71 8.59 1.07 -1.64
C LEU A 71 7.10 1.48 -1.63
N VAL A 72 6.79 2.74 -1.33
CA VAL A 72 5.43 3.30 -1.43
C VAL A 72 4.92 3.20 -2.87
N LYS A 73 5.75 3.54 -3.87
CA LYS A 73 5.40 3.39 -5.28
C LYS A 73 5.10 1.94 -5.65
N GLU A 74 5.91 0.99 -5.18
CA GLU A 74 5.68 -0.45 -5.41
C GLU A 74 4.35 -0.93 -4.80
N LEU A 75 3.96 -0.41 -3.62
CA LEU A 75 2.66 -0.69 -3.02
C LEU A 75 1.50 -0.09 -3.84
N ASN A 76 1.67 1.14 -4.31
CA ASN A 76 0.67 1.85 -5.12
C ASN A 76 0.46 1.15 -6.48
N ASP A 77 1.54 0.71 -7.13
CA ASP A 77 1.51 0.01 -8.42
C ASP A 77 0.83 -1.36 -8.30
N LYS A 78 1.02 -2.08 -7.18
CA LYS A 78 0.32 -3.35 -6.90
C LYS A 78 -1.18 -3.13 -6.75
N ARG A 79 -1.60 -2.10 -6.00
CA ARG A 79 -3.01 -1.75 -5.84
C ARG A 79 -3.68 -1.46 -7.18
N VAL A 80 -3.01 -0.73 -8.07
CA VAL A 80 -3.57 -0.42 -9.40
C VAL A 80 -3.82 -1.70 -10.19
N LYS A 81 -2.86 -2.63 -10.23
CA LYS A 81 -3.02 -3.91 -10.93
C LYS A 81 -4.15 -4.76 -10.37
N GLU A 82 -4.25 -4.88 -9.03
CA GLU A 82 -5.34 -5.65 -8.41
C GLU A 82 -6.72 -5.05 -8.71
N VAL A 83 -6.83 -3.72 -8.81
CA VAL A 83 -8.07 -3.04 -9.19
C VAL A 83 -8.40 -3.30 -10.66
N GLU A 84 -7.42 -3.27 -11.56
CA GLU A 84 -7.59 -3.58 -12.98
C GLU A 84 -8.08 -5.03 -13.19
N GLU A 85 -7.45 -6.00 -12.52
CA GLU A 85 -7.84 -7.43 -12.58
C GLU A 85 -9.26 -7.67 -12.03
N GLN A 86 -9.65 -6.96 -10.95
CA GLN A 86 -11.03 -7.03 -10.42
C GLN A 86 -12.05 -6.44 -11.38
N MET A 87 -11.74 -5.33 -12.06
CA MET A 87 -12.65 -4.74 -13.05
C MET A 87 -12.81 -5.64 -14.29
N GLU A 88 -11.75 -6.27 -14.78
CA GLU A 88 -11.84 -7.24 -15.89
C GLU A 88 -12.70 -8.45 -15.50
N SER A 89 -12.52 -8.97 -14.29
CA SER A 89 -13.31 -10.10 -13.76
C SER A 89 -14.80 -9.75 -13.67
N LEU A 90 -15.14 -8.55 -13.17
CA LEU A 90 -16.53 -8.07 -13.09
C LEU A 90 -17.18 -7.85 -14.46
N SER A 91 -16.37 -7.55 -15.49
CA SER A 91 -16.86 -7.29 -16.84
C SER A 91 -17.16 -8.58 -17.61
N LEU A 92 -16.53 -9.71 -17.27
CA LEU A 92 -16.80 -11.03 -17.84
C LEU A 92 -18.10 -11.68 -17.31
N ASP A 93 -18.49 -11.37 -16.08
CA ASP A 93 -19.69 -11.93 -15.45
C ASP A 93 -21.01 -11.37 -16.01
N LYS A 94 -20.99 -10.17 -16.61
CA LYS A 94 -22.20 -9.53 -17.17
C LYS A 94 -22.64 -10.09 -18.53
N THR A 95 -21.86 -10.95 -19.16
CA THR A 95 -22.15 -11.48 -20.52
C THR A 95 -22.85 -12.85 -20.52
N LYS A 96 -23.10 -13.44 -19.35
CA LYS A 96 -23.91 -14.67 -19.23
C LYS A 96 -25.26 -14.36 -18.59
N LYS A 97 -26.27 -14.09 -19.43
CA LYS A 97 -27.67 -14.56 -19.32
C LYS A 97 -28.66 -13.55 -19.92
N THR A 98 -28.84 -13.63 -21.23
CA THR A 98 -30.17 -13.46 -21.83
C THR A 98 -30.55 -14.83 -22.39
N PRO A 99 -31.47 -15.58 -21.76
CA PRO A 99 -32.05 -16.75 -22.41
C PRO A 99 -32.94 -16.23 -23.54
N GLU A 100 -32.63 -16.61 -24.77
CA GLU A 100 -33.56 -16.52 -25.88
C GLU A 100 -34.80 -17.35 -25.51
N ILE A 101 -35.89 -16.69 -25.16
CA ILE A 101 -37.19 -17.31 -25.03
C ILE A 101 -37.82 -17.28 -26.43
N ASP A 102 -37.51 -18.31 -27.20
CA ASP A 102 -38.26 -18.68 -28.39
C ASP A 102 -39.50 -19.45 -27.92
N ALA A 103 -40.68 -18.90 -28.20
CA ALA A 103 -41.94 -19.60 -28.02
C ALA A 103 -42.97 -19.09 -29.04
N SER A 104 -43.00 -19.82 -30.16
CA SER A 104 -44.17 -20.28 -30.95
C SER A 104 -45.33 -19.33 -31.25
#